data_AF-A0AAV5WS16-F1
#
_entry.id   AF-A0AAV5WS16-F1
#
_cell.length_a   1.000
_cell.length_b   1.000
_cell.length_c   1.000
_cell.angle_alpha   90.00
_cell.angle_beta   90.00
_cell.angle_gamma   90.00
#
_symmetry.space_group_name_H-M   'P 1'
#
loop_
_entity.id
_entity.type
_entity.pdbx_description
1 polymer ?
#
loop_
_entity_poly.entity_id
_entity_poly.type
_entity_poly.pdbx_seq_one_letter_code
_entity_poly.pdbx_strand_id
1 'polypeptide(L)' 'MTDVVEEEPYAAVVHDEFLSSVCSYCFDKSFEEKALSRCAKCKIVHYCSADCQKKDWRIHKTECSFFVEKSPFIPSEDT' A
#
# COMPACT_ATOMS: atom_id res chain seq x y z
N MET A 1 2.89 11.49 -30.67
CA MET A 1 3.76 10.98 -29.60
C MET A 1 3.63 9.47 -29.68
N THR A 2 4.69 8.77 -30.06
CA THR A 2 4.68 7.30 -30.17
C THR A 2 5.52 6.78 -29.02
N ASP A 3 4.85 6.26 -28.00
CA ASP A 3 5.50 5.63 -26.86
C ASP A 3 6.32 4.43 -27.33
N VAL A 4 7.55 4.31 -26.83
CA VAL A 4 8.52 3.29 -27.27
C VAL A 4 8.39 2.01 -26.45
N VAL A 5 8.14 2.12 -25.14
CA VAL A 5 7.90 1.01 -24.20
C VAL A 5 7.07 1.53 -23.01
N GLU A 6 6.17 0.69 -22.50
CA GLU A 6 5.48 0.87 -21.22
C GLU A 6 5.78 -0.35 -20.33
N GLU A 7 6.15 -0.11 -19.05
CA GLU A 7 6.41 -1.17 -18.08
C GLU A 7 5.76 -0.84 -16.72
N GLU A 8 5.28 -1.88 -16.04
CA GLU A 8 4.82 -1.79 -14.67
C GLU A 8 6.00 -2.03 -13.70
N PRO A 9 6.03 -1.36 -12.54
CA PRO A 9 7.09 -1.57 -11.57
C PRO A 9 7.10 -3.02 -11.09
N TYR A 10 8.30 -3.61 -10.99
CA TYR A 10 8.46 -4.94 -10.40
C TYR A 10 7.93 -4.99 -8.95
N ALA A 11 8.21 -3.92 -8.18
CA ALA A 11 7.69 -3.71 -6.83
C ALA A 11 7.53 -2.21 -6.58
N ALA A 12 6.49 -1.83 -5.84
CA ALA A 12 6.23 -0.46 -5.43
C ALA A 12 5.55 -0.47 -4.06
N VAL A 13 5.94 0.46 -3.19
CA VAL A 13 5.36 0.64 -1.85
C VAL A 13 5.11 2.12 -1.57
N VAL A 14 4.09 2.41 -0.78
CA VAL A 14 3.81 3.76 -0.30
C VAL A 14 4.72 4.05 0.87
N HIS A 15 5.41 5.19 0.84
CA HIS A 15 6.23 5.66 1.95
C HIS A 15 5.37 5.87 3.20
N ASP A 16 5.91 5.53 4.38
CA ASP A 16 5.17 5.48 5.66
C ASP A 16 4.39 6.77 5.97
N GLU A 17 5.00 7.91 5.69
CA GLU A 17 4.39 9.24 5.87
C GLU A 17 3.08 9.43 5.09
N PHE A 18 2.93 8.73 3.96
CA PHE A 18 1.78 8.87 3.06
C PHE A 18 0.77 7.72 3.15
N LEU A 19 0.97 6.73 4.02
CA LEU A 19 0.06 5.57 4.13
C LEU A 19 -1.39 5.98 4.39
N SER A 20 -1.63 7.05 5.14
CA SER A 20 -2.99 7.52 5.45
C SER A 20 -3.66 8.33 4.32
N SER A 21 -2.89 8.75 3.31
CA SER A 21 -3.34 9.67 2.26
C SER A 21 -3.12 9.16 0.84
N VAL A 22 -2.48 8.01 0.66
CA VAL A 22 -2.24 7.38 -0.65
C VAL A 22 -2.72 5.92 -0.63
N CYS A 23 -3.46 5.52 -1.66
CA CYS A 23 -3.90 4.14 -1.83
C CYS A 23 -2.70 3.23 -2.09
N SER A 24 -2.55 2.15 -1.30
CA SER A 24 -1.45 1.20 -1.43
C SER A 24 -1.48 0.33 -2.69
N TYR A 25 -2.55 0.40 -3.49
CA TYR A 25 -2.67 -0.33 -4.76
C TYR A 25 -2.52 0.58 -5.99
N CYS A 26 -3.37 1.60 -6.10
CA CYS A 26 -3.40 2.47 -7.28
C CYS A 26 -2.53 3.72 -7.16
N PHE A 27 -1.92 3.95 -5.99
CA PHE A 27 -1.07 5.10 -5.70
C PHE A 27 -1.73 6.48 -5.85
N ASP A 28 -3.05 6.53 -6.06
CA ASP A 28 -3.81 7.77 -6.02
C ASP A 28 -3.87 8.35 -4.61
N LYS A 29 -3.75 9.68 -4.54
CA LYS A 29 -4.00 10.43 -3.32
C LYS A 29 -5.48 10.42 -2.98
N SER A 30 -5.81 10.26 -1.70
CA SER A 30 -7.15 10.56 -1.21
C SER A 30 -7.37 12.07 -1.24
N PHE A 31 -8.50 12.49 -1.79
CA PHE A 31 -9.02 13.84 -1.58
C PHE A 31 -9.72 13.91 -0.22
N GLU A 32 -9.80 15.09 0.38
CA GLU A 32 -10.33 15.32 1.74
C GLU A 32 -11.72 14.71 1.96
N GLU A 33 -12.55 14.60 0.93
CA GLU A 33 -13.89 14.03 1.00
C GLU A 33 -13.93 12.49 1.01
N LYS A 34 -12.83 11.80 0.66
CA LYS A 34 -12.78 10.34 0.52
C LYS A 34 -11.67 9.74 1.37
N ALA A 35 -11.97 9.50 2.64
CA ALA A 35 -11.07 8.81 3.55
C ALA A 35 -10.70 7.40 3.06
N LEU A 36 -9.42 7.03 3.18
CA LEU A 36 -8.97 5.68 2.87
C LEU A 36 -9.35 4.69 3.97
N SER A 37 -9.63 3.46 3.58
CA SER A 37 -9.89 2.35 4.49
C SER A 37 -8.62 1.55 4.74
N ARG A 38 -8.28 1.32 6.00
CA ARG A 38 -7.15 0.45 6.38
C ARG A 38 -7.47 -1.02 6.16
N CYS A 39 -6.45 -1.82 5.85
CA CYS A 39 -6.56 -3.26 5.96
C CYS A 39 -6.97 -3.64 7.40
N ALA A 40 -8.10 -4.33 7.56
CA ALA A 40 -8.63 -4.68 8.88
C ALA A 40 -7.70 -5.60 9.71
N LYS A 41 -6.85 -6.39 9.03
CA LYS A 41 -5.96 -7.36 9.66
C LYS A 41 -4.67 -6.70 10.18
N CYS A 42 -3.85 -6.10 9.31
CA CYS A 42 -2.58 -5.50 9.73
C CYS A 42 -2.71 -4.06 10.22
N LYS A 43 -3.75 -3.32 9.79
CA LYS A 43 -3.98 -1.89 10.10
C LYS A 43 -2.85 -0.94 9.64
N ILE A 44 -1.97 -1.39 8.75
CA ILE A 44 -0.84 -0.60 8.20
C ILE A 44 -1.20 0.08 6.89
N VAL A 45 -1.44 -0.71 5.83
CA VAL A 45 -1.74 -0.21 4.48
C VAL A 45 -3.19 0.27 4.35
N HIS A 46 -3.42 1.21 3.44
CA HIS A 46 -4.72 1.85 3.22
C HIS A 46 -5.17 1.78 1.76
N TYR A 47 -6.48 1.76 1.53
CA TYR A 47 -7.07 1.61 0.21
C TYR A 47 -8.23 2.59 -0.02
N CYS A 48 -8.35 3.08 -1.25
CA CYS A 48 -9.46 3.98 -1.63
C CYS A 48 -10.78 3.22 -1.85
N SER A 49 -10.75 1.90 -1.95
CA SER A 49 -11.92 1.03 -2.15
C SER A 49 -11.64 -0.42 -1.78
N ALA A 50 -12.70 -1.19 -1.55
CA ALA A 50 -12.62 -2.64 -1.39
C ALA A 50 -12.10 -3.35 -2.64
N ASP A 51 -12.24 -2.74 -3.83
CA ASP A 51 -11.69 -3.29 -5.08
C ASP A 51 -10.16 -3.19 -5.11
N CYS A 52 -9.60 -2.02 -4.76
CA CYS A 52 -8.15 -1.85 -4.61
C CYS A 52 -7.55 -2.82 -3.60
N GLN A 53 -8.22 -3.03 -2.45
CA GLN A 53 -7.78 -4.01 -1.47
C GLN A 53 -7.77 -5.45 -2.04
N LYS A 54 -8.79 -5.84 -2.81
CA LYS A 54 -8.87 -7.17 -3.42
C LYS A 54 -7.80 -7.40 -4.48
N LYS A 55 -7.51 -6.38 -5.29
CA LYS A 55 -6.47 -6.45 -6.33
C LYS A 55 -5.08 -6.57 -5.72
N ASP A 56 -4.82 -5.80 -4.67
CA ASP A 56 -3.54 -5.82 -3.94
C ASP A 56 -3.31 -7.11 -3.14
N TRP A 57 -4.38 -7.81 -2.75
CA TRP A 57 -4.32 -8.97 -1.85
C TRP A 57 -3.33 -10.05 -2.30
N ARG A 58 -3.09 -10.23 -3.60
CA ARG A 58 -2.11 -11.21 -4.12
C ARG A 58 -0.70 -10.94 -3.60
N ILE A 59 -0.32 -9.67 -3.50
CA ILE A 59 0.99 -9.22 -3.01
C ILE A 59 0.90 -8.99 -1.50
N HIS A 60 -0.09 -8.19 -1.07
CA HIS A 60 -0.25 -7.79 0.32
C HIS A 60 -0.44 -8.97 1.28
N LYS A 61 -1.00 -10.12 0.89
CA LYS A 61 -1.22 -11.26 1.80
C LYS A 61 0.04 -11.68 2.57
N THR A 62 1.19 -11.67 1.89
CA THR A 62 2.48 -12.08 2.48
C THR A 62 2.94 -11.02 3.47
N GLU A 63 2.95 -9.75 3.06
CA GLU A 63 3.31 -8.60 3.90
C GLU A 63 2.38 -8.44 5.11
N CYS A 64 1.08 -8.63 4.90
CA CYS A 64 0.04 -8.50 5.92
C CYS A 64 0.31 -9.42 7.12
N SER A 65 0.76 -10.64 6.84
CA SER A 65 1.09 -11.61 7.90
C SER A 65 2.35 -11.20 8.65
N PHE A 66 3.36 -10.70 7.93
CA PHE A 66 4.58 -10.16 8.53
C PHE A 66 4.31 -8.93 9.41
N PHE A 67 3.53 -7.97 8.93
CA PHE A 67 3.15 -6.78 9.68
C PHE A 67 2.40 -7.12 10.97
N VAL A 68 1.54 -8.13 10.95
CA VAL A 68 0.84 -8.58 12.17
C VAL A 68 1.83 -9.19 13.17
N GLU A 69 2.80 -9.98 12.71
CA GLU A 69 3.78 -10.62 13.59
C GLU A 69 4.77 -9.62 14.20
N LYS A 70 5.20 -8.64 13.41
CA LYS A 70 6.31 -7.74 13.78
C LYS A 70 5.88 -6.36 14.26
N SER A 71 4.59 -6.07 14.38
CA SER A 71 4.11 -4.74 14.82
C SER A 71 4.18 -4.57 16.35
N PRO A 72 4.74 -3.45 16.87
CA PRO A 72 5.34 -2.36 16.11
C PRO A 72 6.74 -2.74 15.59
N PHE A 73 6.93 -2.63 14.28
CA PHE A 73 8.24 -2.88 13.66
C PHE A 73 9.06 -1.60 13.80
N ILE A 74 10.17 -1.68 14.52
CA ILE A 74 11.17 -0.62 14.59
C ILE A 74 12.34 -1.14 13.74
N PRO A 75 12.48 -0.73 12.48
CA PRO A 75 13.70 -0.99 11.74
C PRO A 75 14.85 -0.29 12.48
N SER A 76 15.86 -1.05 12.88
CA SER A 76 17.16 -0.47 13.21
C SER A 76 17.70 0.23 11.97
N GLU A 77 18.25 1.44 12.09
CA GLU A 77 18.78 2.27 10.97
C GLU A 77 19.96 1.63 10.20
N ASP A 78 20.23 0.35 10.40
CA ASP A 78 21.43 -0.37 9.92
C ASP A 78 21.18 -1.25 8.67
N THR A 79 20.05 -1.12 7.97
CA THR A 79 19.78 -1.85 6.71
C THR A 79 19.63 -0.95 5.50
#